data_AF-A0A1U8BGZ5-F1
#
_entry.id   AF-A0A1U8BGZ5-F1
#
_cell.length_a   1.000
_cell.length_b   1.000
_cell.length_c   1.000
_cell.angle_alpha   90.00
_cell.angle_beta   90.00
_cell.angle_gamma   90.00
#
_symmetry.space_group_name_H-M   'P 1'
#
loop_
_entity.id
_entity.type
_entity.pdbx_description
1 polymer ?
#
loop_
_entity_poly.entity_id
_entity_poly.type
_entity_poly.pdbx_seq_one_letter_code
_entity_poly.pdbx_strand_id
1 'polypeptide(L)'
;MPKKGKKTKIPLSDEEQLLLFQQRLLAEEEAAKKKERLLTQFLKDKLAKEEHNSVLNLNKINTQWRTVLREVKTRELHKDIEILSQTFERVVDCKDSVIKSLAKDLTEAEEQYAHALRSHLHNVDQLLALQRRRLSLLEENYNMELEVLTKEFETERKTIIDQHEKEIHYLQDVFMAMEQNYIDSEYESKLEFQSMWDDLKNKNLEEKHFLRLQLENIVEDLWRRFQDALKNYTEATEDRKVAFETLRVKDEKSSKEIEIQMKRIQKLQEAINTLKGKIIAHSRESEWQNQCLRNDKELVQIQLQKLKAQRTQARGVSQENLVKLTLESNATLKDLKKVVEKGEKILKLAEICRKFETEEEKVLPFYSSVLTPSEQEEVEKQNPEELTEELAKVMVDYSGMENFWKRYNKVKLEVLSLQHRRLQLLDISGKLRELLKQYLDGISVSDEVLSQLNPLFIVNHRSNLPQLSTPDQPDDRRPPATYNVIEAAHVVSHTL
;
A
#
# COMPACT_ATOMS: atom_id res chain seq x y z
N MET A 1 108.60 35.36 115.04
CA MET A 1 108.84 35.40 116.51
C MET A 1 107.49 35.50 117.19
N PRO A 2 107.24 34.92 118.39
CA PRO A 2 108.07 34.09 119.28
C PRO A 2 107.53 32.63 119.36
N LYS A 3 108.26 31.55 119.66
CA LYS A 3 109.15 31.13 120.78
C LYS A 3 108.45 30.89 122.13
N LYS A 4 108.87 29.78 122.77
CA LYS A 4 108.60 29.23 124.12
C LYS A 4 107.44 28.20 124.13
N GLY A 5 107.50 27.08 124.83
CA GLY A 5 108.48 26.56 125.79
C GLY A 5 107.84 25.42 126.60
N LYS A 6 108.50 24.26 126.59
CA LYS A 6 108.74 23.30 127.69
C LYS A 6 107.81 23.22 128.93
N LYS A 7 107.56 21.94 129.33
CA LYS A 7 107.31 21.35 130.68
C LYS A 7 105.82 21.34 131.14
N THR A 8 105.26 20.36 131.84
CA THR A 8 105.69 19.08 132.47
C THR A 8 104.41 18.28 132.82
N LYS A 9 104.49 16.94 132.78
CA LYS A 9 103.47 15.99 133.30
C LYS A 9 103.37 16.03 134.82
N ILE A 10 102.16 15.94 135.38
CA ILE A 10 101.75 15.23 136.63
C ILE A 10 100.25 14.80 136.45
N PRO A 11 99.77 13.63 136.96
CA PRO A 11 98.64 12.85 136.43
C PRO A 11 97.31 13.00 137.23
N LEU A 12 96.28 12.20 136.85
CA LEU A 12 94.92 11.94 137.45
C LEU A 12 93.80 12.39 136.48
N SER A 13 92.71 11.68 136.16
CA SER A 13 92.03 10.45 136.63
C SER A 13 91.32 9.75 135.43
N ASP A 14 91.10 8.43 135.47
CA ASP A 14 90.67 7.57 134.35
C ASP A 14 89.27 7.85 133.77
N GLU A 15 88.45 8.71 134.39
CA GLU A 15 87.09 9.03 133.92
C GLU A 15 87.05 10.07 132.78
N GLU A 16 88.01 10.99 132.71
CA GLU A 16 88.02 12.04 131.68
C GLU A 16 88.51 11.53 130.31
N GLN A 17 89.26 10.42 130.27
CA GLN A 17 89.74 9.80 129.02
C GLN A 17 88.63 9.03 128.30
N LEU A 18 87.67 8.46 129.04
CA LEU A 18 86.55 7.70 128.50
C LEU A 18 85.50 8.58 127.82
N LEU A 19 85.22 9.75 128.41
CA LEU A 19 84.27 10.72 127.88
C LEU A 19 84.77 11.36 126.57
N LEU A 20 86.08 11.65 126.50
CA LEU A 20 86.72 12.19 125.30
C LEU A 20 86.80 11.15 124.17
N PHE A 21 86.96 9.87 124.53
CA PHE A 21 86.89 8.77 123.57
C PHE A 21 85.47 8.57 123.03
N GLN A 22 84.46 8.67 123.90
CA GLN A 22 83.05 8.56 123.51
C GLN A 22 82.61 9.74 122.61
N GLN A 23 83.07 10.96 122.90
CA GLN A 23 82.80 12.13 122.06
C GLN A 23 83.48 12.04 120.69
N ARG A 24 84.68 11.44 120.61
CA ARG A 24 85.36 11.12 119.33
C ARG A 24 84.60 10.09 118.51
N LEU A 25 84.14 9.00 119.12
CA LEU A 25 83.39 7.96 118.43
C LEU A 25 82.04 8.48 117.88
N LEU A 26 81.33 9.31 118.64
CA LEU A 26 80.09 9.93 118.17
C LEU A 26 80.35 10.93 117.02
N ALA A 27 81.44 11.70 117.09
CA ALA A 27 81.82 12.60 116.00
C ALA A 27 82.25 11.83 114.74
N GLU A 28 82.93 10.69 114.89
CA GLU A 28 83.29 9.79 113.79
C GLU A 28 82.08 9.10 113.17
N GLU A 29 81.12 8.64 113.98
CA GLU A 29 79.84 8.10 113.50
C GLU A 29 78.99 9.18 112.79
N GLU A 30 78.94 10.40 113.32
CA GLU A 30 78.26 11.51 112.66
C GLU A 30 78.95 11.91 111.35
N ALA A 31 80.29 11.86 111.30
CA ALA A 31 81.06 12.08 110.09
C ALA A 31 80.84 10.96 109.07
N ALA A 32 80.74 9.70 109.51
CA ALA A 32 80.41 8.55 108.68
C ALA A 32 78.99 8.66 108.11
N LYS A 33 77.99 9.00 108.94
CA LYS A 33 76.60 9.25 108.51
C LYS A 33 76.52 10.45 107.55
N LYS A 34 77.32 11.51 107.76
CA LYS A 34 77.40 12.63 106.81
C LYS A 34 78.01 12.20 105.46
N LYS A 35 79.07 11.38 105.48
CA LYS A 35 79.66 10.80 104.25
C LYS A 35 78.70 9.87 103.52
N GLU A 36 77.96 9.03 104.25
CA GLU A 36 76.96 8.12 103.69
C GLU A 36 75.77 8.89 103.08
N ARG A 37 75.29 9.95 103.75
CA ARG A 37 74.26 10.85 103.20
C ARG A 37 74.75 11.57 101.95
N LEU A 38 76.00 12.04 101.94
CA LEU A 38 76.59 12.65 100.75
C LEU A 38 76.71 11.66 99.59
N LEU A 39 77.10 10.42 99.86
CA LEU A 39 77.22 9.37 98.84
C LEU A 39 75.86 8.95 98.29
N THR A 40 74.87 8.73 99.15
CA THR A 40 73.50 8.38 98.74
C THR A 40 72.84 9.51 97.97
N GLN A 41 73.09 10.77 98.35
CA GLN A 41 72.62 11.94 97.62
C GLN A 41 73.31 12.06 96.25
N PHE A 42 74.62 11.80 96.18
CA PHE A 42 75.36 11.74 94.92
C PHE A 42 74.84 10.63 93.98
N LEU A 43 74.52 9.45 94.52
CA LEU A 43 73.95 8.33 93.74
C LEU A 43 72.53 8.64 93.27
N LYS A 44 71.68 9.26 94.10
CA LYS A 44 70.35 9.73 93.70
C LYS A 44 70.44 10.79 92.61
N ASP A 45 71.36 11.73 92.72
CA ASP A 45 71.59 12.76 91.69
C ASP A 45 72.13 12.15 90.39
N LYS A 46 72.97 11.11 90.48
CA LYS A 46 73.46 10.35 89.32
C LYS A 46 72.32 9.59 88.63
N LEU A 47 71.49 8.88 89.39
CA LEU A 47 70.31 8.17 88.88
C LEU A 47 69.32 9.15 88.24
N ALA A 48 68.97 10.24 88.90
CA ALA A 48 68.07 11.26 88.36
C ALA A 48 68.61 11.90 87.07
N LYS A 49 69.94 12.12 87.00
CA LYS A 49 70.60 12.58 85.76
C LYS A 49 70.54 11.53 84.66
N GLU A 50 70.73 10.25 84.99
CA GLU A 50 70.64 9.15 84.02
C GLU A 50 69.21 8.94 83.52
N GLU A 51 68.20 8.96 84.40
CA GLU A 51 66.78 8.91 84.06
C GLU A 51 66.40 10.09 83.17
N HIS A 52 66.78 11.32 83.55
CA HIS A 52 66.55 12.50 82.73
C HIS A 52 67.23 12.40 81.36
N ASN A 53 68.48 11.93 81.31
CA ASN A 53 69.19 11.70 80.06
C ASN A 53 68.54 10.59 79.22
N SER A 54 68.00 9.54 79.84
CA SER A 54 67.32 8.45 79.14
C SER A 54 66.02 8.93 78.48
N VAL A 55 65.23 9.74 79.18
CA VAL A 55 63.99 10.35 78.64
C VAL A 55 64.33 11.32 77.52
N LEU A 56 65.36 12.15 77.70
CA LEU A 56 65.84 13.05 76.64
C LEU A 56 66.35 12.27 75.42
N ASN A 57 67.11 11.21 75.62
CA ASN A 57 67.63 10.37 74.53
C ASN A 57 66.51 9.61 73.82
N LEU A 58 65.52 9.08 74.55
CA LEU A 58 64.33 8.45 73.96
C LEU A 58 63.52 9.45 73.13
N ASN A 59 63.35 10.68 73.63
CA ASN A 59 62.67 11.74 72.88
C ASN A 59 63.44 12.15 71.63
N LYS A 60 64.79 12.23 71.69
CA LYS A 60 65.65 12.48 70.52
C LYS A 60 65.56 11.36 69.49
N ILE A 61 65.57 10.11 69.94
CA ILE A 61 65.41 8.94 69.09
C ILE A 61 64.01 8.94 68.45
N ASN A 62 62.96 9.23 69.22
CA ASN A 62 61.59 9.33 68.72
C ASN A 62 61.41 10.48 67.73
N THR A 63 62.03 11.65 67.94
CA THR A 63 61.98 12.74 66.95
C THR A 63 62.69 12.36 65.66
N GLN A 64 63.85 11.69 65.75
CA GLN A 64 64.57 11.15 64.58
C GLN A 64 63.76 10.06 63.86
N TRP A 65 63.14 9.13 64.57
CA TRP A 65 62.26 8.12 63.93
C TRP A 65 61.03 8.75 63.31
N ARG A 66 60.42 9.77 63.93
CA ARG A 66 59.30 10.50 63.33
C ARG A 66 59.68 11.27 62.09
N THR A 67 60.90 11.79 61.98
CA THR A 67 61.36 12.42 60.73
C THR A 67 61.56 11.37 59.65
N VAL A 68 62.26 10.26 59.96
CA VAL A 68 62.49 9.16 59.01
C VAL A 68 61.17 8.53 58.54
N LEU A 69 60.26 8.19 59.45
CA LEU A 69 58.96 7.60 59.11
C LEU A 69 58.07 8.56 58.31
N ARG A 70 58.10 9.87 58.62
CA ARG A 70 57.40 10.86 57.80
C ARG A 70 58.00 10.96 56.41
N GLU A 71 59.32 10.97 56.27
CA GLU A 71 59.98 10.99 54.96
C GLU A 71 59.71 9.73 54.12
N VAL A 72 59.64 8.55 54.75
CA VAL A 72 59.28 7.32 54.06
C VAL A 72 57.80 7.37 53.66
N LYS A 73 56.91 7.77 54.57
CA LYS A 73 55.48 7.85 54.28
C LYS A 73 55.14 8.91 53.24
N THR A 74 55.81 10.07 53.26
CA THR A 74 55.65 11.07 52.20
C THR A 74 56.10 10.49 50.87
N ARG A 75 57.25 9.79 50.80
CA ARG A 75 57.71 9.14 49.56
C ARG A 75 56.74 8.09 49.04
N GLU A 76 56.14 7.27 49.91
CA GLU A 76 55.07 6.33 49.53
C GLU A 76 53.85 7.07 48.95
N LEU A 77 53.34 8.08 49.67
CA LEU A 77 52.17 8.83 49.23
C LEU A 77 52.39 9.56 47.89
N HIS A 78 53.60 10.08 47.64
CA HIS A 78 53.92 10.67 46.34
C HIS A 78 53.86 9.64 45.21
N LYS A 79 54.37 8.42 45.44
CA LYS A 79 54.26 7.33 44.46
C LYS A 79 52.82 6.90 44.25
N ASP A 80 52.01 6.80 45.32
CA ASP A 80 50.60 6.45 45.20
C ASP A 80 49.82 7.51 44.42
N ILE A 81 50.10 8.80 44.67
CA ILE A 81 49.51 9.93 43.91
C ILE A 81 49.91 9.87 42.44
N GLU A 82 51.18 9.56 42.14
CA GLU A 82 51.68 9.45 40.76
C GLU A 82 51.06 8.26 40.02
N ILE A 83 50.93 7.11 40.67
CA ILE A 83 50.22 5.95 40.10
C ILE A 83 48.76 6.33 39.85
N LEU A 84 48.12 6.97 40.82
CA LEU A 84 46.72 7.37 40.70
C LEU A 84 46.52 8.40 39.57
N SER A 85 47.41 9.39 39.43
CA SER A 85 47.34 10.38 38.35
C SER A 85 47.48 9.72 36.98
N GLN A 86 48.42 8.78 36.82
CA GLN A 86 48.58 8.01 35.58
C GLN A 86 47.35 7.15 35.27
N THR A 87 46.72 6.54 36.29
CA THR A 87 45.48 5.78 36.07
C THR A 87 44.32 6.69 35.66
N PHE A 88 44.21 7.88 36.25
CA PHE A 88 43.19 8.85 35.87
C PHE A 88 43.41 9.37 34.45
N GLU A 89 44.64 9.71 34.07
CA GLU A 89 44.96 10.14 32.70
C GLU A 89 44.54 9.07 31.68
N ARG A 90 44.88 7.80 31.92
CA ARG A 90 44.44 6.70 31.03
C ARG A 90 42.92 6.59 30.93
N VAL A 91 42.20 6.72 32.05
CA VAL A 91 40.73 6.69 32.04
C VAL A 91 40.15 7.88 31.29
N VAL A 92 40.74 9.07 31.44
CA VAL A 92 40.35 10.26 30.69
C VAL A 92 40.60 10.05 29.21
N ASP A 93 41.76 9.56 28.79
CA ASP A 93 42.08 9.27 27.39
C ASP A 93 41.10 8.25 26.79
N CYS A 94 40.77 7.17 27.52
CA CYS A 94 39.77 6.21 27.09
C CYS A 94 38.39 6.88 26.92
N LYS A 95 37.94 7.69 27.88
CA LYS A 95 36.67 8.40 27.78
C LYS A 95 36.66 9.40 26.63
N ASP A 96 37.72 10.15 26.44
CA ASP A 96 37.87 11.10 25.33
C ASP A 96 37.88 10.39 23.98
N SER A 97 38.49 9.20 23.89
CA SER A 97 38.44 8.39 22.66
C SER A 97 37.01 7.94 22.32
N VAL A 98 36.23 7.54 23.33
CA VAL A 98 34.83 7.15 23.19
C VAL A 98 33.96 8.36 22.84
N ILE A 99 34.18 9.52 23.47
CA ILE A 99 33.46 10.75 23.13
C ILE A 99 33.74 11.15 21.69
N LYS A 100 35.00 11.06 21.23
CA LYS A 100 35.38 11.34 19.84
C LYS A 100 34.76 10.37 18.85
N SER A 101 34.67 9.07 19.18
CA SER A 101 34.01 8.10 18.30
C SER A 101 32.51 8.38 18.22
N LEU A 102 31.85 8.56 19.37
CA LEU A 102 30.42 8.88 19.42
C LEU A 102 30.08 10.17 18.69
N ALA A 103 30.94 11.20 18.78
CA ALA A 103 30.75 12.44 18.04
C ALA A 103 30.83 12.22 16.51
N LYS A 104 31.74 11.35 16.04
CA LYS A 104 31.82 10.97 14.63
C LYS A 104 30.60 10.18 14.20
N ASP A 105 30.21 9.16 14.96
CA ASP A 105 29.03 8.34 14.67
C ASP A 105 27.76 9.21 14.57
N LEU A 106 27.64 10.24 15.42
CA LEU A 106 26.53 11.19 15.39
C LEU A 106 26.55 12.03 14.12
N THR A 107 27.71 12.56 13.72
CA THR A 107 27.84 13.32 12.46
C THR A 107 27.55 12.44 11.23
N GLU A 108 28.02 11.20 11.22
CA GLU A 108 27.77 10.25 10.13
C GLU A 108 26.27 9.90 10.03
N ALA A 109 25.61 9.68 11.17
CA ALA A 109 24.18 9.43 11.22
C ALA A 109 23.35 10.64 10.73
N GLU A 110 23.75 11.86 11.09
CA GLU A 110 23.12 13.09 10.60
C GLU A 110 23.28 13.25 9.08
N GLU A 111 24.47 12.97 8.54
CA GLU A 111 24.73 13.01 7.10
C GLU A 111 23.90 11.97 6.35
N GLN A 112 23.84 10.73 6.86
CA GLN A 112 23.03 9.66 6.30
C GLN A 112 21.53 10.03 6.31
N TYR A 113 21.03 10.57 7.42
CA TYR A 113 19.64 11.05 7.52
C TYR A 113 19.37 12.18 6.53
N ALA A 114 20.28 13.16 6.44
CA ALA A 114 20.13 14.28 5.52
C ALA A 114 20.20 13.83 4.05
N HIS A 115 20.97 12.79 3.72
CA HIS A 115 21.02 12.20 2.39
C HIS A 115 19.71 11.46 2.06
N ALA A 116 19.23 10.61 2.98
CA ALA A 116 17.96 9.90 2.83
C ALA A 116 16.78 10.87 2.67
N LEU A 117 16.75 11.96 3.45
CA LEU A 117 15.72 12.99 3.34
C LEU A 117 15.76 13.68 1.97
N ARG A 118 16.94 14.07 1.48
CA ARG A 118 17.08 14.70 0.15
C ARG A 118 16.64 13.76 -0.96
N SER A 119 17.01 12.47 -0.89
CA SER A 119 16.57 11.46 -1.85
C SER A 119 15.05 11.28 -1.84
N HIS A 120 14.45 11.19 -0.64
CA HIS A 120 13.00 11.10 -0.50
C HIS A 120 12.30 12.34 -1.08
N LEU A 121 12.75 13.55 -0.75
CA LEU A 121 12.18 14.79 -1.29
C LEU A 121 12.30 14.83 -2.82
N HIS A 122 13.42 14.41 -3.39
CA HIS A 122 13.59 14.33 -4.83
C HIS A 122 12.60 13.35 -5.48
N ASN A 123 12.38 12.19 -4.86
CA ASN A 123 11.40 11.21 -5.35
C ASN A 123 9.97 11.77 -5.28
N VAL A 124 9.63 12.51 -4.22
CA VAL A 124 8.34 13.21 -4.10
C VAL A 124 8.20 14.26 -5.19
N ASP A 125 9.23 15.05 -5.48
CA ASP A 125 9.20 16.05 -6.54
C ASP A 125 9.01 15.42 -7.92
N GLN A 126 9.66 14.28 -8.21
CA GLN A 126 9.44 13.52 -9.43
C GLN A 126 8.00 13.03 -9.53
N LEU A 127 7.44 12.50 -8.43
CA LEU A 127 6.06 12.04 -8.39
C LEU A 127 5.07 13.20 -8.60
N LEU A 128 5.33 14.37 -8.00
CA LEU A 128 4.55 15.59 -8.23
C LEU A 128 4.64 16.04 -9.69
N ALA A 129 5.81 15.99 -10.32
CA ALA A 129 5.97 16.32 -11.73
C ALA A 129 5.17 15.38 -12.64
N LEU A 130 5.17 14.07 -12.36
CA LEU A 130 4.35 13.09 -13.07
C LEU A 130 2.84 13.37 -12.90
N GLN A 131 2.38 13.70 -11.69
CA GLN A 131 0.98 14.04 -11.45
C GLN A 131 0.58 15.34 -12.15
N ARG A 132 1.43 16.37 -12.13
CA ARG A 132 1.19 17.62 -12.86
C ARG A 132 1.06 17.37 -14.36
N ARG A 133 1.95 16.56 -14.95
CA ARG A 133 1.87 16.18 -16.37
C ARG A 133 0.60 15.38 -16.68
N ARG A 134 0.20 14.47 -15.79
CA ARG A 134 -1.06 13.72 -15.95
C ARG A 134 -2.27 14.65 -15.93
N LEU A 135 -2.29 15.62 -15.01
CA LEU A 135 -3.36 16.60 -14.90
C LEU A 135 -3.40 17.52 -16.14
N SER A 136 -2.26 17.99 -16.62
CA SER A 136 -2.22 18.82 -17.83
C SER A 136 -2.74 18.08 -19.06
N LEU A 137 -2.33 16.82 -19.24
CA LEU A 137 -2.85 15.98 -20.34
C LEU A 137 -4.37 15.74 -20.23
N LEU A 138 -4.87 15.55 -19.01
CA LEU A 138 -6.31 15.37 -18.78
C LEU A 138 -7.09 16.66 -19.09
N GLU A 139 -6.55 17.81 -18.70
CA GLU A 139 -7.11 19.12 -19.00
C GLU A 139 -7.09 19.43 -20.50
N GLU A 140 -5.98 19.16 -21.18
CA GLU A 140 -5.85 19.28 -22.64
C GLU A 140 -6.86 18.40 -23.37
N ASN A 141 -6.97 17.13 -22.98
CA ASN A 141 -7.95 16.20 -23.58
C ASN A 141 -9.38 16.67 -23.35
N TYR A 142 -9.73 17.09 -22.13
CA TYR A 142 -11.05 17.61 -21.81
C TYR A 142 -11.39 18.84 -22.65
N ASN A 143 -10.46 19.79 -22.74
CA ASN A 143 -10.65 21.00 -23.54
C ASN A 143 -10.78 20.67 -25.03
N MET A 144 -10.02 19.71 -25.53
CA MET A 144 -10.13 19.27 -26.92
C MET A 144 -11.46 18.57 -27.21
N GLU A 145 -11.92 17.69 -26.32
CA GLU A 145 -13.25 17.08 -26.42
C GLU A 145 -14.38 18.12 -26.36
N LEU A 146 -14.27 19.09 -25.45
CA LEU A 146 -15.20 20.22 -25.35
C LEU A 146 -15.23 21.04 -26.65
N GLU A 147 -14.06 21.35 -27.23
CA GLU A 147 -13.97 22.07 -28.48
C GLU A 147 -14.57 21.30 -29.67
N VAL A 148 -14.32 20.00 -29.74
CA VAL A 148 -14.89 19.15 -30.80
C VAL A 148 -16.41 19.13 -30.67
N LEU A 149 -16.92 18.87 -29.47
CA LEU A 149 -18.35 18.79 -29.22
C LEU A 149 -19.05 20.12 -29.47
N THR A 150 -18.45 21.24 -29.06
CA THR A 150 -19.00 22.58 -29.33
C THR A 150 -19.03 22.89 -30.83
N LYS A 151 -17.97 22.55 -31.58
CA LYS A 151 -17.95 22.68 -33.04
C LYS A 151 -19.02 21.82 -33.70
N GLU A 152 -19.19 20.56 -33.27
CA GLU A 152 -20.25 19.67 -33.77
C GLU A 152 -21.63 20.30 -33.55
N PHE A 153 -21.96 20.71 -32.33
CA PHE A 153 -23.24 21.37 -32.04
C PHE A 153 -23.44 22.66 -32.84
N GLU A 154 -22.41 23.48 -33.03
CA GLU A 154 -22.51 24.69 -33.84
C GLU A 154 -22.76 24.37 -35.32
N THR A 155 -22.12 23.32 -35.85
CA THR A 155 -22.33 22.89 -37.24
C THR A 155 -23.74 22.33 -37.43
N GLU A 156 -24.21 21.46 -36.51
CA GLU A 156 -25.58 20.97 -36.53
C GLU A 156 -26.59 22.11 -36.46
N ARG A 157 -26.39 23.04 -35.52
CA ARG A 157 -27.23 24.24 -35.39
C ARG A 157 -27.28 25.04 -36.69
N LYS A 158 -26.13 25.28 -37.34
CA LYS A 158 -26.09 25.98 -38.64
C LYS A 158 -26.85 25.21 -39.70
N THR A 159 -26.65 23.90 -39.82
CA THR A 159 -27.35 23.08 -40.82
C THR A 159 -28.87 23.09 -40.64
N ILE A 160 -29.36 23.06 -39.39
CA ILE A 160 -30.78 23.14 -39.07
C ILE A 160 -31.34 24.51 -39.45
N ILE A 161 -30.64 25.59 -39.12
CA ILE A 161 -31.07 26.96 -39.49
C ILE A 161 -31.11 27.11 -41.01
N ASP A 162 -30.06 26.68 -41.72
CA ASP A 162 -29.99 26.78 -43.18
C ASP A 162 -31.09 25.94 -43.87
N GLN A 163 -31.41 24.76 -43.33
CA GLN A 163 -32.53 23.94 -43.82
C GLN A 163 -33.87 24.64 -43.57
N HIS A 164 -34.07 25.16 -42.37
CA HIS A 164 -35.28 25.88 -42.01
C HIS A 164 -35.50 27.13 -42.89
N GLU A 165 -34.45 27.91 -43.16
CA GLU A 165 -34.51 29.06 -44.07
C GLU A 165 -34.87 28.64 -45.51
N LYS A 166 -34.29 27.54 -46.01
CA LYS A 166 -34.65 26.99 -47.33
C LYS A 166 -36.10 26.54 -47.40
N GLU A 167 -36.60 25.89 -46.35
CA GLU A 167 -38.01 25.47 -46.27
C GLU A 167 -38.95 26.67 -46.22
N ILE A 168 -38.61 27.72 -45.46
CA ILE A 168 -39.37 28.96 -45.43
C ILE A 168 -39.43 29.59 -46.82
N HIS A 169 -38.29 29.73 -47.50
CA HIS A 169 -38.25 30.30 -48.85
C HIS A 169 -39.05 29.47 -49.86
N TYR A 170 -38.93 28.15 -49.81
CA TYR A 170 -39.73 27.26 -50.65
C TYR A 170 -41.23 27.44 -50.42
N LEU A 171 -41.68 27.52 -49.16
CA LEU A 171 -43.09 27.76 -48.83
C LEU A 171 -43.57 29.13 -49.30
N GLN A 172 -42.72 30.16 -49.20
CA GLN A 172 -43.02 31.49 -49.75
C GLN A 172 -43.18 31.45 -51.27
N ASP A 173 -42.31 30.74 -51.98
CA ASP A 173 -42.38 30.60 -53.44
C ASP A 173 -43.65 29.84 -53.88
N VAL A 174 -43.97 28.74 -53.19
CA VAL A 174 -45.20 27.97 -53.44
C VAL A 174 -46.44 28.83 -53.16
N PHE A 175 -46.42 29.61 -52.08
CA PHE A 175 -47.51 30.52 -51.74
C PHE A 175 -47.70 31.59 -52.83
N MET A 176 -46.62 32.24 -53.27
CA MET A 176 -46.67 33.22 -54.37
C MET A 176 -47.16 32.60 -55.68
N ALA A 177 -46.70 31.39 -56.03
CA ALA A 177 -47.18 30.67 -57.21
C ALA A 177 -48.67 30.29 -57.11
N MET A 178 -49.13 29.91 -55.92
CA MET A 178 -50.54 29.60 -55.66
C MET A 178 -51.42 30.85 -55.76
N GLU A 179 -50.98 31.98 -55.19
CA GLU A 179 -51.68 33.27 -55.32
C GLU A 179 -51.78 33.70 -56.79
N GLN A 180 -50.70 33.58 -57.56
CA GLN A 180 -50.70 33.91 -58.98
C GLN A 180 -51.67 33.02 -59.77
N ASN A 181 -51.64 31.70 -59.57
CA ASN A 181 -52.58 30.77 -60.19
C ASN A 181 -54.05 31.09 -59.83
N TYR A 182 -54.29 31.51 -58.59
CA TYR A 182 -55.62 31.92 -58.14
C TYR A 182 -56.08 33.19 -58.85
N ILE A 183 -55.21 34.20 -58.98
CA ILE A 183 -55.49 35.43 -59.74
C ILE A 183 -55.76 35.12 -61.20
N ASP A 184 -54.94 34.26 -61.83
CA ASP A 184 -55.09 33.88 -63.23
C ASP A 184 -56.40 33.11 -63.46
N SER A 185 -56.75 32.16 -62.58
CA SER A 185 -58.01 31.42 -62.64
C SER A 185 -59.23 32.32 -62.42
N GLU A 186 -59.15 33.29 -61.50
CA GLU A 186 -60.19 34.31 -61.34
C GLU A 186 -60.33 35.17 -62.61
N TYR A 187 -59.22 35.53 -63.24
CA TYR A 187 -59.21 36.33 -64.46
C TYR A 187 -59.81 35.55 -65.64
N GLU A 188 -59.41 34.30 -65.84
CA GLU A 188 -60.00 33.40 -66.85
C GLU A 188 -61.50 33.23 -66.62
N SER A 189 -61.94 32.98 -65.38
CA SER A 189 -63.36 32.86 -65.04
C SER A 189 -64.15 34.14 -65.37
N LYS A 190 -63.56 35.32 -65.13
CA LYS A 190 -64.15 36.63 -65.50
C LYS A 190 -64.22 36.81 -67.02
N LEU A 191 -63.20 36.40 -67.76
CA LEU A 191 -63.18 36.43 -69.23
C LEU A 191 -64.21 35.48 -69.84
N GLU A 192 -64.28 34.24 -69.35
CA GLU A 192 -65.28 33.26 -69.78
C GLU A 192 -66.69 33.78 -69.52
N PHE A 193 -66.94 34.38 -68.35
CA PHE A 193 -68.21 35.01 -68.03
C PHE A 193 -68.55 36.13 -69.02
N GLN A 194 -67.60 37.00 -69.35
CA GLN A 194 -67.80 38.06 -70.35
C GLN A 194 -68.10 37.48 -71.75
N SER A 195 -67.37 36.46 -72.18
CA SER A 195 -67.59 35.79 -73.46
C SER A 195 -68.98 35.14 -73.53
N MET A 196 -69.39 34.41 -72.48
CA MET A 196 -70.72 33.81 -72.41
C MET A 196 -71.82 34.88 -72.44
N TRP A 197 -71.59 36.02 -71.79
CA TRP A 197 -72.51 37.14 -71.77
C TRP A 197 -72.66 37.77 -73.16
N ASP A 198 -71.55 37.98 -73.88
CA ASP A 198 -71.55 38.49 -75.25
C ASP A 198 -72.20 37.50 -76.23
N ASP A 199 -71.94 36.19 -76.10
CA ASP A 199 -72.60 35.15 -76.89
C ASP A 199 -74.12 35.15 -76.67
N LEU A 200 -74.56 35.29 -75.43
CA LEU A 200 -75.99 35.35 -75.09
C LEU A 200 -76.63 36.63 -75.66
N LYS A 201 -75.92 37.75 -75.61
CA LYS A 201 -76.35 39.01 -76.24
C LYS A 201 -76.44 38.86 -77.76
N ASN A 202 -75.47 38.21 -78.40
CA ASN A 202 -75.47 37.97 -79.84
C ASN A 202 -76.61 37.03 -80.26
N LYS A 203 -76.84 35.93 -79.53
CA LYS A 203 -77.99 35.04 -79.74
C LYS A 203 -79.31 35.79 -79.66
N ASN A 204 -79.48 36.66 -78.67
CA ASN A 204 -80.69 37.47 -78.55
C ASN A 204 -80.85 38.44 -79.74
N LEU A 205 -79.76 39.04 -80.22
CA LEU A 205 -79.79 39.85 -81.45
C LEU A 205 -80.17 39.01 -82.67
N GLU A 206 -79.61 37.82 -82.83
CA GLU A 206 -79.94 36.88 -83.91
C GLU A 206 -81.40 36.43 -83.85
N GLU A 207 -81.91 36.08 -82.68
CA GLU A 207 -83.33 35.74 -82.46
C GLU A 207 -84.24 36.91 -82.83
N LYS A 208 -83.88 38.13 -82.43
CA LYS A 208 -84.61 39.35 -82.82
C LYS A 208 -84.58 39.57 -84.33
N HIS A 209 -83.45 39.36 -84.99
CA HIS A 209 -83.32 39.45 -86.44
C HIS A 209 -84.14 38.37 -87.16
N PHE A 210 -84.07 37.14 -86.67
CA PHE A 210 -84.85 36.02 -87.18
C PHE A 210 -86.35 36.27 -87.05
N LEU A 211 -86.81 36.73 -85.87
CA LEU A 211 -88.21 37.09 -85.65
C LEU A 211 -88.66 38.21 -86.59
N ARG A 212 -87.81 39.23 -86.82
CA ARG A 212 -88.10 40.29 -87.80
C ARG A 212 -88.28 39.69 -89.20
N LEU A 213 -87.38 38.82 -89.64
CA LEU A 213 -87.44 38.21 -90.96
C LEU A 213 -88.65 37.28 -91.13
N GLN A 214 -89.01 36.55 -90.08
CA GLN A 214 -90.27 35.78 -90.04
C GLN A 214 -91.51 36.68 -90.17
N LEU A 215 -91.53 37.82 -89.46
CA LEU A 215 -92.65 38.76 -89.54
C LEU A 215 -92.73 39.43 -90.92
N GLU A 216 -91.59 39.78 -91.53
CA GLU A 216 -91.52 40.26 -92.91
C GLU A 216 -92.06 39.21 -93.90
N ASN A 217 -91.64 37.95 -93.77
CA ASN A 217 -92.16 36.84 -94.60
C ASN A 217 -93.66 36.61 -94.42
N ILE A 218 -94.19 36.69 -93.18
CA ILE A 218 -95.64 36.56 -92.93
C ILE A 218 -96.41 37.69 -93.61
N VAL A 219 -95.87 38.91 -93.62
CA VAL A 219 -96.48 40.06 -94.31
C VAL A 219 -96.50 39.83 -95.83
N GLU A 220 -95.40 39.32 -96.40
CA GLU A 220 -95.31 38.96 -97.81
C GLU A 220 -96.26 37.81 -98.20
N ASP A 221 -96.38 36.79 -97.35
CA ASP A 221 -97.31 35.67 -97.54
C ASP A 221 -98.77 36.11 -97.44
N LEU A 222 -99.11 37.00 -96.50
CA LEU A 222 -100.46 37.58 -96.39
C LEU A 222 -100.80 38.39 -97.64
N TRP A 223 -99.83 39.11 -98.21
CA TRP A 223 -99.99 39.83 -99.46
C TRP A 223 -100.24 38.89 -100.65
N ARG A 224 -99.52 37.77 -100.74
CA ARG A 224 -99.79 36.71 -101.75
C ARG A 224 -101.14 36.04 -101.56
N ARG A 225 -101.53 35.70 -100.32
CA ARG A 225 -102.84 35.10 -100.00
C ARG A 225 -104.00 36.03 -100.35
N PHE A 226 -103.82 37.34 -100.22
CA PHE A 226 -104.82 38.32 -100.66
C PHE A 226 -105.02 38.30 -102.18
N GLN A 227 -103.95 38.11 -102.96
CA GLN A 227 -104.02 37.95 -104.41
C GLN A 227 -104.65 36.60 -104.82
N ASP A 228 -104.33 35.52 -104.10
CA ASP A 228 -104.83 34.17 -104.41
C ASP A 228 -106.28 33.94 -103.97
N ALA A 229 -106.75 34.55 -102.86
CA ALA A 229 -108.14 34.47 -102.42
C ALA A 229 -109.15 35.07 -103.42
N LEU A 230 -108.69 36.02 -104.25
CA LEU A 230 -109.48 36.64 -105.31
C LEU A 230 -109.65 35.71 -106.54
N LYS A 231 -108.70 34.77 -106.75
CA LYS A 231 -108.77 33.72 -107.78
C LYS A 231 -109.46 32.44 -107.31
N ASN A 232 -109.34 32.08 -106.03
CA ASN A 232 -109.81 30.79 -105.53
C ASN A 232 -111.29 30.74 -105.12
N TYR A 233 -111.99 31.87 -104.98
CA TYR A 233 -113.46 31.88 -104.73
C TYR A 233 -114.27 31.30 -105.90
N THR A 234 -113.71 31.28 -107.10
CA THR A 234 -114.40 30.88 -108.34
C THR A 234 -114.27 29.41 -108.72
N GLU A 235 -113.35 28.64 -108.13
CA GLU A 235 -112.95 27.33 -108.72
C GLU A 235 -113.16 26.08 -107.86
N ALA A 236 -113.53 26.14 -106.57
CA ALA A 236 -113.60 24.89 -105.80
C ALA A 236 -114.65 24.87 -104.68
N THR A 237 -115.79 24.25 -104.96
CA THR A 237 -116.63 23.61 -103.95
C THR A 237 -115.94 22.29 -103.57
N GLU A 238 -115.20 22.31 -102.45
CA GLU A 238 -114.23 21.32 -101.94
C GLU A 238 -114.76 20.48 -100.77
N ASP A 239 -115.42 19.33 -101.00
CA ASP A 239 -115.84 18.46 -99.88
C ASP A 239 -115.01 17.17 -99.70
N ARG A 240 -113.94 16.95 -100.49
CA ARG A 240 -113.18 15.67 -100.47
C ARG A 240 -111.77 15.71 -99.88
N LYS A 241 -111.24 16.88 -99.50
CA LYS A 241 -109.89 17.04 -98.90
C LYS A 241 -109.83 16.87 -97.38
N VAL A 242 -110.91 17.16 -96.65
CA VAL A 242 -110.85 17.32 -95.17
C VAL A 242 -110.59 16.01 -94.40
N ALA A 243 -110.89 14.84 -94.97
CA ALA A 243 -110.72 13.56 -94.27
C ALA A 243 -109.27 13.06 -94.17
N PHE A 244 -108.38 13.45 -95.10
CA PHE A 244 -107.02 12.88 -95.19
C PHE A 244 -106.00 13.58 -94.25
N GLU A 245 -106.10 14.90 -94.08
CA GLU A 245 -105.19 15.69 -93.23
C GLU A 245 -105.24 15.31 -91.73
N THR A 246 -106.36 14.79 -91.23
CA THR A 246 -106.51 14.47 -89.79
C THR A 246 -105.71 13.24 -89.34
N LEU A 247 -105.44 12.30 -90.24
CA LEU A 247 -104.69 11.08 -89.95
C LEU A 247 -103.17 11.30 -90.01
N ARG A 248 -102.69 12.19 -90.89
CA ARG A 248 -101.25 12.48 -91.06
C ARG A 248 -100.61 13.16 -89.84
N VAL A 249 -101.35 14.02 -89.14
CA VAL A 249 -100.84 14.79 -87.98
C VAL A 249 -100.64 13.93 -86.72
N LYS A 250 -101.34 12.78 -86.60
CA LYS A 250 -101.18 11.88 -85.44
C LYS A 250 -99.94 10.99 -85.56
N ASP A 251 -99.57 10.60 -86.77
CA ASP A 251 -98.42 9.73 -87.03
C ASP A 251 -97.09 10.46 -86.78
N GLU A 252 -96.96 11.71 -87.23
CA GLU A 252 -95.76 12.54 -87.02
C GLU A 252 -95.45 12.85 -85.54
N LYS A 253 -96.47 12.91 -84.68
CA LYS A 253 -96.28 13.17 -83.25
C LYS A 253 -95.70 11.95 -82.53
N SER A 254 -96.19 10.76 -82.86
CA SER A 254 -95.71 9.50 -82.26
C SER A 254 -94.25 9.19 -82.66
N SER A 255 -93.87 9.48 -83.90
CA SER A 255 -92.49 9.27 -84.38
C SER A 255 -91.46 10.15 -83.66
N LYS A 256 -91.82 11.40 -83.33
CA LYS A 256 -90.91 12.33 -82.62
C LYS A 256 -90.69 11.94 -81.16
N GLU A 257 -91.71 11.38 -80.50
CA GLU A 257 -91.59 10.91 -79.12
C GLU A 257 -90.69 9.67 -79.00
N ILE A 258 -90.79 8.73 -79.95
CA ILE A 258 -89.92 7.53 -80.00
C ILE A 258 -88.45 7.93 -80.17
N GLU A 259 -88.16 8.92 -81.03
CA GLU A 259 -86.78 9.36 -81.28
C GLU A 259 -86.13 10.02 -80.04
N ILE A 260 -86.90 10.81 -79.28
CA ILE A 260 -86.44 11.43 -78.03
C ILE A 260 -86.14 10.36 -76.97
N GLN A 261 -87.01 9.34 -76.84
CA GLN A 261 -86.79 8.26 -75.89
C GLN A 261 -85.57 7.40 -76.27
N MET A 262 -85.35 7.11 -77.55
CA MET A 262 -84.15 6.39 -78.01
C MET A 262 -82.85 7.14 -77.68
N LYS A 263 -82.80 8.45 -77.93
CA LYS A 263 -81.64 9.30 -77.59
C LYS A 263 -81.35 9.31 -76.08
N ARG A 264 -82.40 9.30 -75.24
CA ARG A 264 -82.25 9.25 -73.78
C ARG A 264 -81.70 7.90 -73.31
N ILE A 265 -82.14 6.79 -73.91
CA ILE A 265 -81.63 5.45 -73.61
C ILE A 265 -80.14 5.34 -73.98
N GLN A 266 -79.72 5.87 -75.14
CA GLN A 266 -78.31 5.87 -75.55
C GLN A 266 -77.40 6.62 -74.55
N LYS A 267 -77.80 7.82 -74.12
CA LYS A 267 -77.03 8.58 -73.11
C LYS A 267 -76.90 7.85 -71.77
N LEU A 268 -77.97 7.18 -71.32
CA LEU A 268 -77.93 6.38 -70.10
C LEU A 268 -77.01 5.15 -70.27
N GLN A 269 -77.02 4.52 -71.43
CA GLN A 269 -76.15 3.38 -71.74
C GLN A 269 -74.65 3.77 -71.74
N GLU A 270 -74.32 4.93 -72.31
CA GLU A 270 -72.95 5.50 -72.28
C GLU A 270 -72.50 5.82 -70.85
N ALA A 271 -73.38 6.43 -70.04
CA ALA A 271 -73.11 6.69 -68.63
C ALA A 271 -72.86 5.39 -67.83
N ILE A 272 -73.65 4.34 -68.08
CA ILE A 272 -73.41 3.02 -67.47
C ILE A 272 -72.06 2.45 -67.87
N ASN A 273 -71.68 2.55 -69.15
CA ASN A 273 -70.40 2.03 -69.64
C ASN A 273 -69.20 2.79 -69.05
N THR A 274 -69.27 4.11 -68.93
CA THR A 274 -68.20 4.92 -68.29
C THR A 274 -68.06 4.59 -66.81
N LEU A 275 -69.16 4.44 -66.07
CA LEU A 275 -69.12 4.02 -64.65
C LEU A 275 -68.56 2.61 -64.49
N LYS A 276 -68.93 1.65 -65.34
CA LYS A 276 -68.34 0.31 -65.35
C LYS A 276 -66.83 0.35 -65.60
N GLY A 277 -66.37 1.19 -66.54
CA GLY A 277 -64.95 1.40 -66.79
C GLY A 277 -64.20 1.92 -65.56
N LYS A 278 -64.77 2.91 -64.85
CA LYS A 278 -64.21 3.45 -63.60
C LYS A 278 -64.12 2.40 -62.49
N ILE A 279 -65.15 1.56 -62.33
CA ILE A 279 -65.16 0.47 -61.33
C ILE A 279 -64.04 -0.53 -61.60
N ILE A 280 -63.84 -0.93 -62.86
CA ILE A 280 -62.77 -1.87 -63.24
C ILE A 280 -61.39 -1.25 -62.99
N ALA A 281 -61.20 0.03 -63.34
CA ALA A 281 -59.94 0.73 -63.09
C ALA A 281 -59.61 0.80 -61.58
N HIS A 282 -60.58 1.20 -60.76
CA HIS A 282 -60.43 1.26 -59.30
C HIS A 282 -60.17 -0.12 -58.68
N SER A 283 -60.84 -1.18 -59.16
CA SER A 283 -60.60 -2.56 -58.69
C SER A 283 -59.15 -2.99 -58.95
N ARG A 284 -58.64 -2.74 -60.17
CA ARG A 284 -57.27 -3.08 -60.54
C ARG A 284 -56.24 -2.31 -59.72
N GLU A 285 -56.46 -1.02 -59.51
CA GLU A 285 -55.58 -0.19 -58.69
C GLU A 285 -55.56 -0.68 -57.22
N SER A 286 -56.74 -0.98 -56.66
CA SER A 286 -56.84 -1.51 -55.30
C SER A 286 -56.17 -2.88 -55.15
N GLU A 287 -56.34 -3.79 -56.13
CA GLU A 287 -55.66 -5.09 -56.14
C GLU A 287 -54.14 -4.93 -56.20
N TRP A 288 -53.63 -4.04 -57.06
CA TRP A 288 -52.21 -3.77 -57.18
C TRP A 288 -51.62 -3.18 -55.88
N GLN A 289 -52.28 -2.18 -55.29
CA GLN A 289 -51.86 -1.59 -54.01
C GLN A 289 -51.85 -2.65 -52.89
N ASN A 290 -52.89 -3.48 -52.80
CA ASN A 290 -52.96 -4.56 -51.83
C ASN A 290 -51.85 -5.60 -52.04
N GLN A 291 -51.47 -5.88 -53.27
CA GLN A 291 -50.38 -6.80 -53.58
C GLN A 291 -49.02 -6.21 -53.15
N CYS A 292 -48.75 -4.93 -53.45
CA CYS A 292 -47.55 -4.26 -52.98
C CYS A 292 -47.46 -4.25 -51.44
N LEU A 293 -48.54 -3.89 -50.74
CA LEU A 293 -48.58 -3.91 -49.28
C LEU A 293 -48.34 -5.31 -48.68
N ARG A 294 -48.84 -6.37 -49.35
CA ARG A 294 -48.56 -7.75 -48.93
C ARG A 294 -47.09 -8.10 -49.09
N ASN A 295 -46.47 -7.74 -50.22
CA ASN A 295 -45.05 -7.97 -50.46
C ASN A 295 -44.18 -7.23 -49.44
N ASP A 296 -44.50 -5.97 -49.14
CA ASP A 296 -43.79 -5.18 -48.14
C ASP A 296 -43.94 -5.79 -46.74
N LYS A 297 -45.15 -6.23 -46.39
CA LYS A 297 -45.41 -6.94 -45.12
C LYS A 297 -44.58 -8.21 -45.01
N GLU A 298 -44.51 -9.02 -46.06
CA GLU A 298 -43.71 -10.25 -46.08
C GLU A 298 -42.22 -9.95 -45.94
N LEU A 299 -41.71 -8.93 -46.63
CA LEU A 299 -40.32 -8.48 -46.52
C LEU A 299 -39.97 -8.07 -45.08
N VAL A 300 -40.83 -7.23 -44.47
CA VAL A 300 -40.66 -6.79 -43.07
C VAL A 300 -40.74 -7.99 -42.11
N GLN A 301 -41.62 -8.95 -42.37
CA GLN A 301 -41.74 -10.16 -41.56
C GLN A 301 -40.46 -11.03 -41.62
N ILE A 302 -39.86 -11.18 -42.79
CA ILE A 302 -38.57 -11.89 -42.96
C ILE A 302 -37.45 -11.15 -42.21
N GLN A 303 -37.37 -9.83 -42.35
CA GLN A 303 -36.38 -9.01 -41.62
C GLN A 303 -36.55 -9.15 -40.10
N LEU A 304 -37.79 -9.13 -39.60
CA LEU A 304 -38.10 -9.31 -38.19
C LEU A 304 -37.73 -10.71 -37.69
N GLN A 305 -37.94 -11.77 -38.48
CA GLN A 305 -37.48 -13.12 -38.14
C GLN A 305 -35.96 -13.20 -38.05
N LYS A 306 -35.24 -12.60 -39.02
CA LYS A 306 -33.77 -12.53 -39.02
C LYS A 306 -33.25 -11.79 -37.77
N LEU A 307 -33.82 -10.63 -37.45
CA LEU A 307 -33.45 -9.86 -36.26
C LEU A 307 -33.76 -10.61 -34.96
N LYS A 308 -34.90 -11.33 -34.89
CA LYS A 308 -35.22 -12.18 -33.74
C LYS A 308 -34.18 -13.28 -33.55
N ALA A 309 -33.77 -13.95 -34.63
CA ALA A 309 -32.75 -15.00 -34.60
C ALA A 309 -31.38 -14.47 -34.14
N GLN A 310 -30.95 -13.32 -34.68
CA GLN A 310 -29.71 -12.65 -34.27
C GLN A 310 -29.76 -12.25 -32.79
N ARG A 311 -30.89 -11.71 -32.32
CA ARG A 311 -31.09 -11.36 -30.91
C ARG A 311 -31.00 -12.59 -30.00
N THR A 312 -31.61 -13.71 -30.37
CA THR A 312 -31.52 -14.95 -29.58
C THR A 312 -30.11 -15.52 -29.56
N GLN A 313 -29.38 -15.47 -30.67
CA GLN A 313 -27.99 -15.89 -30.74
C GLN A 313 -27.10 -15.02 -29.87
N ALA A 314 -27.22 -13.69 -29.95
CA ALA A 314 -26.45 -12.77 -29.12
C ALA A 314 -26.72 -12.97 -27.63
N ARG A 315 -27.98 -13.22 -27.24
CA ARG A 315 -28.33 -13.58 -25.86
C ARG A 315 -27.69 -14.89 -25.42
N GLY A 316 -27.68 -15.92 -26.27
CA GLY A 316 -27.03 -17.20 -26.00
C GLY A 316 -25.53 -17.04 -25.75
N VAL A 317 -24.82 -16.34 -26.64
CA VAL A 317 -23.38 -16.08 -26.50
C VAL A 317 -23.08 -15.27 -25.23
N SER A 318 -23.86 -14.24 -24.94
CA SER A 318 -23.70 -13.44 -23.72
C SER A 318 -23.92 -14.27 -22.47
N GLN A 319 -24.92 -15.15 -22.46
CA GLN A 319 -25.19 -16.05 -21.35
C GLN A 319 -24.05 -17.06 -21.15
N GLU A 320 -23.54 -17.67 -22.23
CA GLU A 320 -22.38 -18.56 -22.17
C GLU A 320 -21.14 -17.86 -21.63
N ASN A 321 -20.85 -16.65 -22.10
CA ASN A 321 -19.72 -15.85 -21.62
C ASN A 321 -19.86 -15.50 -20.14
N LEU A 322 -21.08 -15.15 -19.69
CA LEU A 322 -21.35 -14.88 -18.28
C LEU A 322 -21.13 -16.13 -17.42
N VAL A 323 -21.58 -17.29 -17.88
CA VAL A 323 -21.35 -18.57 -17.17
C VAL A 323 -19.86 -18.88 -17.10
N LYS A 324 -19.11 -18.73 -18.19
CA LYS A 324 -17.64 -18.94 -18.19
C LYS A 324 -16.94 -17.99 -17.22
N LEU A 325 -17.23 -16.69 -17.32
CA LEU A 325 -16.63 -15.67 -16.46
C LEU A 325 -16.94 -15.93 -14.98
N THR A 326 -18.17 -16.28 -14.64
CA THR A 326 -18.55 -16.56 -13.25
C THR A 326 -17.88 -17.83 -12.72
N LEU A 327 -17.73 -18.88 -13.54
CA LEU A 327 -17.02 -20.09 -13.14
C LEU A 327 -15.53 -19.82 -12.92
N GLU A 328 -14.85 -19.15 -13.86
CA GLU A 328 -13.43 -18.83 -13.78
C GLU A 328 -13.13 -17.85 -12.63
N SER A 329 -13.97 -16.82 -12.47
CA SER A 329 -13.87 -15.88 -11.34
C SER A 329 -14.07 -16.59 -9.99
N ASN A 330 -15.05 -17.48 -9.87
CA ASN A 330 -15.24 -18.23 -8.63
C ASN A 330 -14.10 -19.22 -8.35
N ALA A 331 -13.52 -19.84 -9.39
CA ALA A 331 -12.36 -20.73 -9.24
C ALA A 331 -11.14 -19.95 -8.73
N THR A 332 -10.80 -18.84 -9.39
CA THR A 332 -9.69 -17.96 -8.99
C THR A 332 -9.90 -17.39 -7.59
N LEU A 333 -11.12 -16.96 -7.24
CA LEU A 333 -11.45 -16.52 -5.88
C LEU A 333 -11.26 -17.62 -4.83
N LYS A 334 -11.64 -18.87 -5.13
CA LYS A 334 -11.41 -20.00 -4.23
C LYS A 334 -9.91 -20.27 -4.04
N ASP A 335 -9.12 -20.19 -5.10
CA ASP A 335 -7.68 -20.42 -5.01
C ASP A 335 -6.96 -19.30 -4.28
N LEU A 336 -7.34 -18.03 -4.52
CA LEU A 336 -6.85 -16.89 -3.76
C LEU A 336 -7.21 -17.00 -2.27
N LYS A 337 -8.44 -17.44 -1.93
CA LYS A 337 -8.82 -17.72 -0.54
C LYS A 337 -7.93 -18.78 0.11
N LYS A 338 -7.58 -19.86 -0.59
CA LYS A 338 -6.63 -20.86 -0.08
C LYS A 338 -5.24 -20.25 0.17
N VAL A 339 -4.78 -19.35 -0.69
CA VAL A 339 -3.49 -18.64 -0.50
C VAL A 339 -3.55 -17.74 0.73
N VAL A 340 -4.64 -16.99 0.91
CA VAL A 340 -4.86 -16.16 2.11
C VAL A 340 -4.88 -17.02 3.38
N GLU A 341 -5.62 -18.13 3.38
CA GLU A 341 -5.65 -19.06 4.51
C GLU A 341 -4.26 -19.64 4.84
N LYS A 342 -3.44 -19.95 3.83
CA LYS A 342 -2.04 -20.38 4.03
C LYS A 342 -1.20 -19.24 4.62
N GLY A 343 -1.33 -18.02 4.11
CA GLY A 343 -0.65 -16.83 4.63
C GLY A 343 -1.01 -16.55 6.09
N GLU A 344 -2.30 -16.61 6.45
CA GLU A 344 -2.76 -16.46 7.82
C GLU A 344 -2.21 -17.54 8.75
N LYS A 345 -2.17 -18.81 8.29
CA LYS A 345 -1.57 -19.91 9.06
C LYS A 345 -0.09 -19.66 9.32
N ILE A 346 0.67 -19.22 8.31
CA ILE A 346 2.09 -18.88 8.44
C ILE A 346 2.28 -17.74 9.45
N LEU A 347 1.47 -16.67 9.37
CA LEU A 347 1.55 -15.55 10.31
C LEU A 347 1.20 -15.97 11.74
N LYS A 348 0.14 -16.75 11.93
CA LYS A 348 -0.25 -17.29 13.26
C LYS A 348 0.87 -18.18 13.84
N LEU A 349 1.47 -19.04 13.02
CA LEU A 349 2.61 -19.86 13.45
C LEU A 349 3.82 -18.99 13.80
N ALA A 350 4.14 -17.98 13.00
CA ALA A 350 5.23 -17.05 13.28
C ALA A 350 4.99 -16.28 14.60
N GLU A 351 3.76 -15.85 14.88
CA GLU A 351 3.38 -15.20 16.13
C GLU A 351 3.53 -16.14 17.33
N ILE A 352 3.09 -17.40 17.21
CA ILE A 352 3.26 -18.42 18.25
C ILE A 352 4.75 -18.70 18.50
N CYS A 353 5.55 -18.90 17.44
CA CYS A 353 6.99 -19.12 17.54
C CYS A 353 7.68 -17.92 18.21
N ARG A 354 7.28 -16.68 17.86
CA ARG A 354 7.83 -15.45 18.43
C ARG A 354 7.65 -15.33 19.95
N LYS A 355 6.69 -16.04 20.55
CA LYS A 355 6.55 -16.08 22.02
C LYS A 355 7.72 -16.78 22.70
N PHE A 356 8.35 -17.76 22.05
CA PHE A 356 9.45 -18.55 22.59
C PHE A 356 10.84 -17.98 22.29
N GLU A 357 10.91 -16.91 21.50
CA GLU A 357 12.15 -16.21 21.19
C GLU A 357 12.59 -15.30 22.34
N THR A 358 13.90 -15.20 22.54
CA THR A 358 14.50 -14.31 23.54
C THR A 358 14.33 -12.84 23.14
N GLU A 359 14.49 -11.91 24.10
CA GLU A 359 14.39 -10.47 23.81
C GLU A 359 15.46 -10.01 22.80
N GLU A 360 16.67 -10.55 22.90
CA GLU A 360 17.76 -10.29 21.96
C GLU A 360 17.37 -10.69 20.53
N GLU A 361 16.76 -11.86 20.35
CA GLU A 361 16.31 -12.36 19.03
C GLU A 361 15.07 -11.64 18.49
N LYS A 362 14.30 -10.98 19.35
CA LYS A 362 13.17 -10.13 18.95
C LYS A 362 13.62 -8.77 18.45
N VAL A 363 14.73 -8.24 19.00
CA VAL A 363 15.30 -6.93 18.66
C VAL A 363 16.28 -7.06 17.49
N LEU A 364 17.13 -8.08 17.48
CA LEU A 364 18.06 -8.42 16.40
C LEU A 364 17.81 -9.86 15.90
N PRO A 365 16.79 -10.08 15.04
CA PRO A 365 16.48 -11.41 14.51
C PRO A 365 17.55 -11.99 13.58
N PHE A 366 18.40 -11.14 13.02
CA PHE A 366 19.42 -11.50 12.03
C PHE A 366 20.79 -11.01 12.53
N TYR A 367 21.78 -11.89 12.55
CA TYR A 367 23.16 -11.53 12.84
C TYR A 367 23.83 -10.98 11.58
N SER A 368 24.72 -9.99 11.74
CA SER A 368 25.60 -9.57 10.67
C SER A 368 26.44 -10.77 10.23
N SER A 369 26.43 -11.05 8.94
CA SER A 369 27.36 -11.99 8.34
C SER A 369 28.78 -11.62 8.78
N VAL A 370 29.50 -12.56 9.38
CA VAL A 370 30.89 -12.37 9.83
C VAL A 370 31.84 -12.24 8.64
N LEU A 371 31.37 -12.63 7.45
CA LEU A 371 32.08 -12.46 6.18
C LEU A 371 32.23 -10.98 5.83
N THR A 372 33.47 -10.57 5.56
CA THR A 372 33.78 -9.26 4.98
C THR A 372 33.14 -9.14 3.59
N PRO A 373 32.82 -7.91 3.10
CA PRO A 373 32.22 -7.74 1.78
C PRO A 373 33.05 -8.38 0.65
N SER A 374 34.37 -8.46 0.82
CA SER A 374 35.27 -9.17 -0.09
C SER A 374 35.06 -10.70 -0.09
N GLU A 375 34.85 -11.30 1.09
CA GLU A 375 34.58 -12.74 1.24
C GLU A 375 33.16 -13.11 0.77
N GLN A 376 32.19 -12.20 0.91
CA GLN A 376 30.83 -12.39 0.36
C GLN A 376 30.83 -12.44 -1.17
N GLU A 377 31.58 -11.55 -1.82
CA GLU A 377 31.79 -11.61 -3.27
C GLU A 377 32.53 -12.87 -3.71
N GLU A 378 33.45 -13.39 -2.89
CA GLU A 378 34.15 -14.64 -3.19
C GLU A 378 33.24 -15.86 -3.04
N VAL A 379 32.35 -15.91 -2.04
CA VAL A 379 31.36 -16.99 -1.88
C VAL A 379 30.29 -16.96 -2.98
N GLU A 380 29.84 -15.77 -3.40
CA GLU A 380 28.96 -15.63 -4.57
C GLU A 380 29.64 -16.08 -5.87
N LYS A 381 30.96 -15.85 -6.01
CA LYS A 381 31.76 -16.29 -7.17
C LYS A 381 32.21 -17.77 -7.08
N GLN A 382 32.29 -18.35 -5.88
CA GLN A 382 32.67 -19.76 -5.61
C GLN A 382 31.47 -20.72 -5.54
N ASN A 383 30.25 -20.23 -5.79
CA ASN A 383 29.07 -21.06 -6.04
C ASN A 383 28.89 -21.54 -7.52
N PRO A 384 29.90 -22.01 -8.27
CA PRO A 384 29.66 -22.80 -9.48
C PRO A 384 30.07 -24.27 -9.30
N GLU A 385 30.05 -24.82 -8.08
CA GLU A 385 29.98 -26.28 -7.96
C GLU A 385 28.52 -26.69 -8.20
N GLU A 386 28.30 -27.47 -9.27
CA GLU A 386 27.03 -28.08 -9.63
C GLU A 386 26.52 -28.95 -8.47
N LEU A 387 25.85 -28.29 -7.52
CA LEU A 387 25.12 -28.92 -6.45
C LEU A 387 24.07 -29.82 -7.10
N THR A 388 24.16 -31.12 -6.84
CA THR A 388 23.23 -32.20 -7.22
C THR A 388 21.85 -31.69 -7.68
N GLU A 389 21.51 -31.92 -8.95
CA GLU A 389 20.56 -31.18 -9.81
C GLU A 389 19.11 -31.00 -9.30
N GLU A 390 18.74 -31.56 -8.15
CA GLU A 390 17.42 -31.40 -7.53
C GLU A 390 17.46 -30.47 -6.31
N LEU A 391 18.45 -30.60 -5.43
CA LEU A 391 18.53 -29.81 -4.21
C LEU A 391 18.88 -28.34 -4.52
N ALA A 392 19.77 -28.12 -5.49
CA ALA A 392 20.20 -26.79 -5.90
C ALA A 392 19.06 -25.98 -6.53
N LYS A 393 18.24 -26.63 -7.39
CA LYS A 393 17.08 -25.98 -8.02
C LYS A 393 16.04 -25.56 -6.97
N VAL A 394 15.80 -26.43 -5.98
CA VAL A 394 14.93 -26.12 -4.86
C VAL A 394 15.52 -25.00 -3.99
N MET A 395 16.84 -24.99 -3.76
CA MET A 395 17.49 -23.92 -3.00
C MET A 395 17.44 -22.56 -3.70
N VAL A 396 17.48 -22.51 -5.04
CA VAL A 396 17.29 -21.26 -5.81
C VAL A 396 15.90 -20.68 -5.58
N ASP A 397 14.85 -21.52 -5.57
CA ASP A 397 13.46 -21.09 -5.30
C ASP A 397 13.29 -20.53 -3.87
N TYR A 398 14.17 -20.89 -2.94
CA TYR A 398 14.17 -20.44 -1.54
C TYR A 398 15.32 -19.50 -1.17
N SER A 399 16.03 -18.92 -2.15
CA SER A 399 17.08 -17.92 -1.93
C SER A 399 16.61 -16.75 -1.03
N GLY A 400 15.35 -16.32 -1.16
CA GLY A 400 14.76 -15.30 -0.27
C GLY A 400 14.58 -15.72 1.21
N MET A 401 14.82 -16.98 1.58
CA MET A 401 14.66 -17.52 2.93
C MET A 401 15.99 -17.68 3.69
N GLU A 402 17.10 -17.19 3.18
CA GLU A 402 18.41 -17.24 3.86
C GLU A 402 18.37 -16.76 5.30
N ASN A 403 17.69 -15.64 5.55
CA ASN A 403 17.55 -15.07 6.88
C ASN A 403 16.71 -15.93 7.83
N PHE A 404 15.72 -16.66 7.32
CA PHE A 404 14.98 -17.65 8.10
C PHE A 404 15.89 -18.80 8.50
N TRP A 405 16.70 -19.32 7.57
CA TRP A 405 17.64 -20.42 7.84
C TRP A 405 18.76 -20.02 8.79
N LYS A 406 19.31 -18.81 8.67
CA LYS A 406 20.26 -18.23 9.64
C LYS A 406 19.68 -18.27 11.06
N ARG A 407 18.44 -17.81 11.21
CA ARG A 407 17.74 -17.79 12.49
C ARG A 407 17.46 -19.19 13.04
N TYR A 408 16.99 -20.10 12.19
CA TYR A 408 16.75 -21.49 12.54
C TYR A 408 18.03 -22.19 13.01
N ASN A 409 19.14 -22.01 12.29
CA ASN A 409 20.43 -22.61 12.60
C ASN A 409 21.02 -22.07 13.91
N LYS A 410 20.90 -20.77 14.18
CA LYS A 410 21.29 -20.17 15.47
C LYS A 410 20.59 -20.88 16.63
N VAL A 411 19.26 -20.94 16.60
CA VAL A 411 18.47 -21.60 17.65
C VAL A 411 18.83 -23.09 17.75
N LYS A 412 19.10 -23.76 16.63
CA LYS A 412 19.53 -25.16 16.63
C LYS A 412 20.87 -25.35 17.35
N LEU A 413 21.84 -24.46 17.15
CA LEU A 413 23.12 -24.46 17.85
C LEU A 413 22.95 -24.19 19.34
N GLU A 414 22.09 -23.24 19.72
CA GLU A 414 21.75 -22.97 21.11
C GLU A 414 21.10 -24.18 21.80
N VAL A 415 20.17 -24.87 21.12
CA VAL A 415 19.58 -26.11 21.64
C VAL A 415 20.64 -27.18 21.86
N LEU A 416 21.58 -27.35 20.93
CA LEU A 416 22.68 -28.31 21.06
C LEU A 416 23.62 -27.94 22.23
N SER A 417 23.94 -26.66 22.41
CA SER A 417 24.79 -26.20 23.51
C SER A 417 24.10 -26.39 24.86
N LEU A 418 22.80 -26.11 24.96
CA LEU A 418 22.00 -26.35 26.16
C LEU A 418 21.88 -27.85 26.49
N GLN A 419 21.71 -28.71 25.48
CA GLN A 419 21.71 -30.16 25.66
C GLN A 419 23.06 -30.65 26.20
N HIS A 420 24.16 -30.17 25.62
CA HIS A 420 25.49 -30.51 26.10
C HIS A 420 25.71 -30.04 27.54
N ARG A 421 25.31 -28.81 27.88
CA ARG A 421 25.43 -28.27 29.24
C ARG A 421 24.57 -29.04 30.23
N ARG A 422 23.36 -29.45 29.85
CA ARG A 422 22.50 -30.30 30.68
C ARG A 422 23.16 -31.64 30.98
N LEU A 423 23.76 -32.29 29.98
CA LEU A 423 24.50 -33.55 30.17
C LEU A 423 25.67 -33.37 31.14
N GLN A 424 26.47 -32.30 30.99
CA GLN A 424 27.54 -31.98 31.94
C GLN A 424 27.02 -31.78 33.37
N LEU A 425 25.92 -31.04 33.54
CA LEU A 425 25.33 -30.80 34.86
C LEU A 425 24.77 -32.09 35.48
N LEU A 426 24.22 -33.00 34.69
CA LEU A 426 23.78 -34.31 35.16
C LEU A 426 24.95 -35.17 35.61
N ASP A 427 26.06 -35.17 34.88
CA ASP A 427 27.29 -35.87 35.26
C ASP A 427 27.88 -35.31 36.56
N ILE A 428 27.96 -33.98 36.69
CA ILE A 428 28.39 -33.31 37.92
C ILE A 428 27.43 -33.63 39.08
N SER A 429 26.12 -33.61 38.85
CA SER A 429 25.13 -33.96 39.88
C SER A 429 25.27 -35.41 40.32
N GLY A 430 25.53 -36.33 39.39
CA GLY A 430 25.85 -37.73 39.67
C GLY A 430 27.08 -37.84 40.58
N LYS A 431 28.20 -37.23 40.18
CA LYS A 431 29.45 -37.19 40.96
C LYS A 431 29.26 -36.58 42.35
N LEU A 432 28.49 -35.50 42.47
CA LEU A 432 28.19 -34.88 43.76
C LEU A 432 27.33 -35.77 44.65
N ARG A 433 26.35 -36.48 44.08
CA ARG A 433 25.55 -37.47 44.82
C ARG A 433 26.42 -38.64 45.29
N GLU A 434 27.35 -39.11 44.46
CA GLU A 434 28.32 -40.14 44.82
C GLU A 434 29.24 -39.68 45.96
N LEU A 435 29.80 -38.46 45.87
CA LEU A 435 30.63 -37.87 46.93
C LEU A 435 29.84 -37.67 48.23
N LEU A 436 28.59 -37.22 48.13
CA LEU A 436 27.71 -37.09 49.29
C LEU A 436 27.42 -38.46 49.91
N LYS A 437 27.17 -39.48 49.08
CA LYS A 437 27.00 -40.87 49.54
C LYS A 437 28.27 -41.33 50.27
N GLN A 438 29.46 -41.16 49.67
CA GLN A 438 30.74 -41.49 50.31
C GLN A 438 30.98 -40.74 51.63
N TYR A 439 30.60 -39.47 51.72
CA TYR A 439 30.72 -38.68 52.95
C TYR A 439 29.77 -39.19 54.05
N LEU A 440 28.51 -39.48 53.72
CA LEU A 440 27.54 -40.05 54.65
C LEU A 440 27.92 -41.47 55.08
N ASP A 441 28.44 -42.27 54.17
CA ASP A 441 29.00 -43.60 54.40
C ASP A 441 30.27 -43.53 55.28
N GLY A 442 31.05 -42.46 55.18
CA GLY A 442 32.21 -42.22 56.06
C GLY A 442 31.86 -41.81 57.49
N ILE A 443 30.67 -41.27 57.72
CA ILE A 443 30.20 -40.79 59.05
C ILE A 443 29.26 -41.80 59.71
N SER A 444 28.48 -42.53 58.92
CA SER A 444 27.56 -43.56 59.40
C SER A 444 28.19 -44.95 59.38
N VAL A 445 27.83 -45.79 60.33
CA VAL A 445 28.27 -47.20 60.35
C VAL A 445 27.10 -48.05 59.90
N SER A 446 27.10 -48.43 58.62
CA SER A 446 26.09 -49.28 57.99
C SER A 446 26.72 -50.54 57.39
N ASP A 447 25.90 -51.57 57.13
CA ASP A 447 26.38 -52.89 56.67
C ASP A 447 27.05 -52.82 55.28
N GLU A 448 26.58 -51.91 54.40
CA GLU A 448 27.23 -51.61 53.11
C GLU A 448 28.64 -51.06 53.30
N VAL A 449 28.86 -50.17 54.28
CA VAL A 449 30.16 -49.56 54.57
C VAL A 449 31.16 -50.57 55.16
N LEU A 450 30.67 -51.53 55.94
CA LEU A 450 31.50 -52.60 56.51
C LEU A 450 31.93 -53.64 55.47
N SER A 451 31.16 -53.80 54.39
CA SER A 451 31.46 -54.71 53.28
C SER A 451 32.46 -54.16 52.26
N GLN A 452 32.66 -52.84 52.22
CA GLN A 452 33.57 -52.14 51.30
C GLN A 452 34.89 -51.77 51.99
N LEU A 453 35.92 -51.39 51.20
CA LEU A 453 37.20 -50.92 51.74
C LEU A 453 37.00 -49.64 52.54
N ASN A 454 37.19 -49.73 53.86
CA ASN A 454 36.87 -48.65 54.80
C ASN A 454 38.01 -48.43 55.82
N PRO A 455 38.11 -47.23 56.42
CA PRO A 455 39.12 -46.93 57.45
C PRO A 455 38.75 -47.48 58.84
N LEU A 456 37.53 -48.02 59.02
CA LEU A 456 37.01 -48.50 60.32
C LEU A 456 37.53 -49.89 60.70
N PHE A 457 37.95 -50.71 59.73
CA PHE A 457 38.53 -52.04 59.96
C PHE A 457 39.93 -52.13 59.33
N ILE A 458 40.96 -52.10 60.18
CA ILE A 458 42.36 -52.28 59.76
C ILE A 458 42.71 -53.77 59.90
N VAL A 459 42.84 -54.46 58.76
CA VAL A 459 43.26 -55.87 58.71
C VAL A 459 44.74 -55.92 58.29
N ASN A 460 45.59 -56.57 59.09
CA ASN A 460 47.03 -56.78 58.82
C ASN A 460 47.90 -55.50 58.72
N HIS A 461 47.73 -54.54 59.64
CA HIS A 461 48.60 -53.35 59.78
C HIS A 461 48.78 -52.48 58.52
N ARG A 462 47.93 -52.62 57.51
CA ARG A 462 47.87 -51.73 56.34
C ARG A 462 46.61 -50.89 56.47
N SER A 463 46.75 -49.57 56.59
CA SER A 463 45.61 -48.66 56.46
C SER A 463 45.08 -48.75 55.03
N ASN A 464 43.81 -49.11 54.85
CA ASN A 464 43.13 -49.21 53.55
C ASN A 464 42.82 -47.83 52.92
N LEU A 465 43.59 -46.80 53.25
CA LEU A 465 43.49 -45.49 52.61
C LEU A 465 44.21 -45.55 51.26
N PRO A 466 43.62 -45.04 50.16
CA PRO A 466 44.39 -44.71 48.97
C PRO A 466 45.51 -43.74 49.40
N GLN A 467 46.76 -44.04 49.06
CA GLN A 467 47.85 -43.07 49.22
C GLN A 467 47.46 -41.79 48.47
N LEU A 468 47.49 -40.64 49.16
CA LEU A 468 47.51 -39.35 48.48
C LEU A 468 48.75 -39.34 47.58
N SER A 469 48.54 -39.43 46.27
CA SER A 469 49.52 -38.99 45.29
C SER A 469 49.83 -37.53 45.59
N THR A 470 51.10 -37.25 45.84
CA THR A 470 51.64 -35.89 45.91
C THR A 470 51.25 -35.09 44.67
N PRO A 471 51.03 -33.77 44.79
CA PRO A 471 50.77 -32.94 43.61
C PRO A 471 52.00 -32.97 42.72
N ASP A 472 51.87 -33.52 41.52
CA ASP A 472 52.85 -33.32 40.48
C ASP A 472 53.01 -31.80 40.24
N GLN A 473 54.27 -31.40 40.16
CA GLN A 473 54.71 -30.08 39.79
C GLN A 473 54.16 -29.66 38.41
N PRO A 474 54.16 -28.34 38.12
CA PRO A 474 53.35 -27.78 37.04
C PRO A 474 53.96 -28.14 35.68
N ASP A 475 53.29 -29.03 34.94
CA ASP A 475 53.49 -29.09 33.51
C ASP A 475 52.95 -27.81 32.88
N ASP A 476 53.78 -27.25 32.00
CA ASP A 476 53.60 -26.01 31.26
C ASP A 476 52.14 -25.70 30.94
N ARG A 477 51.64 -24.62 31.56
CA ARG A 477 50.56 -23.84 30.99
C ARG A 477 51.04 -23.29 29.64
N ARG A 478 50.83 -24.05 28.58
CA ARG A 478 50.58 -23.44 27.27
C ARG A 478 49.41 -22.47 27.47
N PRO A 479 49.49 -21.22 26.97
CA PRO A 479 48.37 -20.30 27.05
C PRO A 479 47.14 -20.97 26.43
N PRO A 480 45.92 -20.65 26.90
CA PRO A 480 44.72 -21.18 26.27
C PRO A 480 44.83 -20.88 24.78
N ALA A 481 44.81 -21.93 23.97
CA ALA A 481 44.58 -21.76 22.55
C ALA A 481 43.23 -21.03 22.46
N THR A 482 43.29 -19.77 22.05
CA THR A 482 42.16 -19.11 21.43
C THR A 482 41.71 -20.04 20.33
N TYR A 483 40.64 -20.78 20.57
CA TYR A 483 39.85 -21.32 19.49
C TYR A 483 39.32 -20.09 18.76
N ASN A 484 40.02 -19.71 17.69
CA ASN A 484 39.31 -19.10 16.59
C ASN A 484 38.25 -20.13 16.22
N VAL A 485 36.99 -19.80 16.48
CA VAL A 485 35.85 -20.48 15.90
C VAL A 485 35.98 -20.23 14.40
N ILE A 486 36.81 -21.03 13.75
CA ILE A 486 36.70 -21.28 12.33
C ILE A 486 35.48 -22.17 12.28
N GLU A 487 34.36 -21.56 11.89
CA GLU A 487 33.17 -22.26 11.47
C GLU A 487 33.60 -23.38 10.53
N ALA A 488 33.17 -24.60 10.83
CA ALA A 488 33.33 -25.74 9.96
C ALA A 488 32.45 -25.55 8.71
N ALA A 489 32.89 -24.66 7.81
CA ALA A 489 32.80 -24.89 6.39
C ALA A 489 34.04 -25.71 6.00
N HIS A 490 33.84 -26.82 5.29
CA HIS A 490 34.85 -27.81 4.89
C HIS A 490 35.24 -28.88 5.92
N VAL A 491 34.30 -29.76 6.26
CA VAL A 491 34.61 -31.21 6.32
C VAL A 491 33.40 -31.99 5.78
N VAL A 492 33.30 -32.08 4.45
CA VAL A 492 32.66 -33.22 3.79
C VAL A 492 33.62 -33.69 2.71
N SER A 493 34.56 -34.53 3.11
CA SER A 493 35.11 -35.57 2.24
C SER A 493 35.52 -36.73 3.15
N HIS A 494 35.03 -37.91 2.78
CA HIS A 494 35.14 -39.19 3.47
C HIS A 494 34.13 -39.43 4.60
N THR A 495 32.93 -39.85 4.23
CA THR A 495 32.42 -41.21 4.54
C THR A 495 31.03 -41.42 3.91
N LEU A 496 31.00 -42.34 2.92
CA LEU A 496 29.86 -42.97 2.21
C LEU A 496 28.91 -42.07 1.42
#